data_AF-A0A966W0E5-F1
#
_entry.id   AF-A0A966W0E5-F1
#
_cell.length_a   1.000
_cell.length_b   1.000
_cell.length_c   1.000
_cell.angle_alpha   90.00
_cell.angle_beta   90.00
_cell.angle_gamma   90.00
#
_symmetry.space_group_name_H-M   'P 1'
#
loop_
_entity.id
_entity.type
_entity.pdbx_description
1 polymer ?
#
loop_
_entity_poly.entity_id
_entity_poly.type
_entity_poly.pdbx_seq_one_letter_code
_entity_poly.pdbx_strand_id
1 'polypeptide(L)'
;MANASPNPPRLRLRVTAAAESAIRGGHPWVYDASIREQNRAGTAGELAVIFDRKDKFLALGLYDALSPIRVRVLHHGKPVTADDAWWRARLQATLARRAGLFDAQTTGYRCISGESDGWPGLVLDRYDTTFVLKLYSAVWLPRVGEIVQWLSEALPPGRLVLRLSRNIQSLAEKDFSLRDGQVLRGDAPAGPVVFLETGIRFEAEVIRGQKTGFFLDQRENRRRVEMLAAGRDVLNAFSFSGGFSLYAARGGARSTTDLDGHRELRPAQRSGEAVHRNPGQGHRLQSAGALHRGTHQAAEGLVGHRRGGAER
;
A
#
# COMPACT_ATOMS: atom_id res chain seq x y z
N MET A 1 -10.85 -10.82 -52.03
CA MET A 1 -9.76 -10.47 -51.09
C MET A 1 -10.08 -9.13 -50.46
N ALA A 2 -10.52 -9.11 -49.21
CA ALA A 2 -10.74 -7.87 -48.46
C ALA A 2 -9.63 -7.77 -47.41
N ASN A 3 -8.75 -6.79 -47.59
CA ASN A 3 -7.71 -6.42 -46.63
C ASN A 3 -8.38 -5.95 -45.32
N ALA A 4 -8.39 -6.80 -44.30
CA ALA A 4 -8.74 -6.40 -42.94
C ALA A 4 -7.55 -5.64 -42.34
N SER A 5 -7.77 -4.39 -41.92
CA SER A 5 -6.76 -3.58 -41.23
C SER A 5 -6.24 -4.30 -39.98
N PRO A 6 -4.91 -4.35 -39.70
CA PRO A 6 -4.34 -5.27 -38.72
C PRO A 6 -4.62 -4.95 -37.25
N ASN A 7 -5.29 -3.83 -36.95
CA ASN A 7 -5.59 -3.41 -35.59
C ASN A 7 -7.07 -2.99 -35.46
N PRO A 8 -7.77 -3.44 -34.40
CA PRO A 8 -9.11 -2.96 -34.13
C PRO A 8 -9.11 -1.44 -33.92
N PRO A 9 -10.20 -0.74 -34.27
CA PRO A 9 -10.31 0.69 -34.03
C PRO A 9 -10.15 0.99 -32.54
N ARG A 10 -9.65 2.18 -32.17
CA ARG A 10 -9.50 2.61 -30.76
C ARG A 10 -10.84 2.50 -30.01
N LEU A 11 -10.77 2.13 -28.72
CA LEU A 11 -11.96 2.01 -27.88
C LEU A 11 -12.52 3.41 -27.64
N ARG A 12 -13.72 3.66 -28.16
CA ARG A 12 -14.39 4.95 -28.10
C ARG A 12 -15.58 4.86 -27.15
N LEU A 13 -15.63 5.77 -26.18
CA LEU A 13 -16.71 5.87 -25.22
C LEU A 13 -17.35 7.26 -25.27
N ARG A 14 -18.67 7.31 -25.08
CA ARG A 14 -19.38 8.53 -24.67
C ARG A 14 -19.96 8.35 -23.29
N VAL A 15 -20.04 9.46 -22.56
CA VAL A 15 -20.48 9.46 -21.17
C VAL A 15 -21.70 10.36 -20.94
N THR A 16 -22.34 10.21 -19.78
CA THR A 16 -23.39 11.12 -19.30
C THR A 16 -22.84 12.55 -19.11
N ALA A 17 -23.71 13.58 -19.09
CA ALA A 17 -23.26 14.95 -18.75
C ALA A 17 -22.65 15.05 -17.35
N ALA A 18 -23.19 14.29 -16.39
CA ALA A 18 -22.67 14.29 -15.03
C ALA A 18 -21.21 13.79 -15.00
N ALA A 19 -20.93 12.69 -15.72
CA ALA A 19 -19.58 12.19 -15.86
C ALA A 19 -18.70 13.14 -16.68
N GLU A 20 -19.23 13.77 -17.73
CA GLU A 20 -18.49 14.80 -18.47
C GLU A 20 -18.03 15.94 -17.54
N SER A 21 -18.95 16.48 -16.74
CA SER A 21 -18.66 17.54 -15.76
C SER A 21 -17.63 17.08 -14.73
N ALA A 22 -17.76 15.85 -14.22
CA ALA A 22 -16.83 15.28 -13.24
C ALA A 22 -15.41 15.12 -13.83
N ILE A 23 -15.30 14.61 -15.06
CA ILE A 23 -14.01 14.46 -15.75
C ILE A 23 -13.35 15.82 -15.98
N ARG A 24 -14.12 16.84 -16.41
CA ARG A 24 -13.59 18.22 -16.57
C ARG A 24 -13.13 18.82 -15.24
N GLY A 25 -13.76 18.44 -14.13
CA GLY A 25 -13.33 18.79 -12.77
C GLY A 25 -12.14 17.99 -12.24
N GLY A 26 -11.57 17.06 -13.04
CA GLY A 26 -10.42 16.25 -12.67
C GLY A 26 -10.74 14.96 -11.92
N HIS A 27 -12.01 14.53 -11.88
CA HIS A 27 -12.37 13.26 -11.25
C HIS A 27 -11.69 12.08 -11.98
N PRO A 28 -10.97 11.19 -11.28
CA PRO A 28 -10.11 10.19 -11.92
C PRO A 28 -10.88 8.97 -12.43
N TRP A 29 -12.17 8.83 -12.12
CA TRP A 29 -12.95 7.63 -12.40
C TRP A 29 -14.18 7.93 -13.24
N VAL A 30 -14.44 7.02 -14.18
CA VAL A 30 -15.70 6.92 -14.93
C VAL A 30 -16.35 5.59 -14.58
N TYR A 31 -17.55 5.65 -14.03
CA TYR A 31 -18.31 4.46 -13.65
C TYR A 31 -19.02 3.84 -14.85
N ASP A 32 -19.29 2.53 -14.79
CA ASP A 32 -19.97 1.79 -15.84
C ASP A 32 -21.34 2.36 -16.19
N ALA A 33 -22.14 2.71 -15.18
CA ALA A 33 -23.44 3.36 -15.35
C ALA A 33 -23.36 4.75 -16.02
N SER A 34 -22.16 5.32 -16.13
CA SER A 34 -21.93 6.59 -16.81
C SER A 34 -21.62 6.45 -18.30
N ILE A 35 -21.40 5.23 -18.81
CA ILE A 35 -21.15 4.99 -20.24
C ILE A 35 -22.49 4.96 -20.99
N ARG A 36 -22.60 5.77 -22.05
CA ARG A 36 -23.79 5.86 -22.91
C ARG A 36 -23.62 5.11 -24.23
N GLU A 37 -22.44 5.24 -24.83
CA GLU A 37 -22.11 4.59 -26.09
C GLU A 37 -20.70 4.01 -26.00
N GLN A 38 -20.53 2.86 -26.62
CA GLN A 38 -19.27 2.15 -26.74
C GLN A 38 -19.22 1.48 -28.10
N ASN A 39 -18.17 1.74 -28.89
CA ASN A 39 -18.11 1.27 -30.27
C ASN A 39 -17.83 -0.24 -30.42
N ARG A 40 -17.26 -0.88 -29.40
CA ARG A 40 -16.97 -2.33 -29.35
C ARG A 40 -16.65 -2.77 -27.93
N ALA A 41 -16.63 -4.06 -27.65
CA ALA A 41 -16.07 -4.59 -26.41
C ALA A 41 -14.61 -4.13 -26.23
N GLY A 42 -14.24 -3.84 -24.98
CA GLY A 42 -12.87 -3.50 -24.58
C GLY A 42 -12.31 -4.53 -23.62
N THR A 43 -10.99 -4.56 -23.48
CA THR A 43 -10.28 -5.47 -22.55
C THR A 43 -9.62 -4.71 -21.41
N ALA A 44 -9.33 -5.39 -20.31
CA ALA A 44 -8.65 -4.77 -19.18
C ALA A 44 -7.31 -4.15 -19.61
N GLY A 45 -7.06 -2.91 -19.22
CA GLY A 45 -5.83 -2.18 -19.52
C GLY A 45 -5.77 -1.55 -20.92
N GLU A 46 -6.80 -1.76 -21.74
CA GLU A 46 -6.92 -1.08 -23.02
C GLU A 46 -7.10 0.44 -22.84
N LEU A 47 -6.50 1.23 -23.73
CA LEU A 47 -6.71 2.67 -23.75
C LEU A 47 -8.08 3.01 -24.36
N ALA A 48 -8.95 3.60 -23.54
CA ALA A 48 -10.22 4.17 -23.95
C ALA A 48 -10.11 5.68 -24.18
N VAL A 49 -10.64 6.13 -25.31
CA VAL A 49 -10.81 7.55 -25.64
C VAL A 49 -12.26 7.94 -25.36
N ILE A 50 -12.42 8.89 -24.45
CA ILE A 50 -13.73 9.39 -24.03
C ILE A 50 -14.02 10.68 -24.80
N PHE A 51 -15.22 10.76 -25.35
CA PHE A 51 -15.73 11.93 -26.06
C PHE A 51 -16.90 12.56 -25.31
N ASP A 52 -17.02 13.87 -25.43
CA ASP A 52 -18.18 14.61 -24.94
C ASP A 52 -19.39 14.48 -25.89
N ARG A 53 -20.49 15.14 -25.52
CA ARG A 53 -21.74 15.15 -26.30
C ARG A 53 -21.63 15.82 -27.67
N LYS A 54 -20.57 16.59 -27.92
CA LYS A 54 -20.29 17.32 -29.16
C LYS A 54 -19.18 16.67 -29.99
N ASP A 55 -18.87 15.40 -29.72
CA ASP A 55 -17.84 14.61 -30.41
C ASP A 55 -16.42 15.15 -30.21
N LYS A 56 -16.19 15.98 -29.20
CA LYS A 56 -14.85 16.47 -28.88
C LYS A 56 -14.17 15.52 -27.90
N PHE A 57 -12.85 15.39 -28.04
CA PHE A 57 -12.03 14.66 -27.09
C PHE A 57 -12.23 15.23 -25.68
N LEU A 58 -12.48 14.36 -24.73
CA LEU A 58 -12.67 14.70 -23.33
C LEU A 58 -11.50 14.18 -22.48
N ALA A 59 -11.22 12.88 -22.59
CA ALA A 59 -10.20 12.21 -21.79
C ALA A 59 -9.67 10.92 -22.44
N LEU A 60 -8.52 10.48 -21.94
CA LEU A 60 -7.90 9.19 -22.19
C LEU A 60 -7.79 8.44 -20.86
N GLY A 61 -8.12 7.16 -20.83
CA GLY A 61 -8.02 6.34 -19.62
C GLY A 61 -7.83 4.86 -19.89
N LEU A 62 -7.53 4.11 -18.83
CA LEU A 62 -7.45 2.64 -18.89
C LEU A 62 -8.82 2.04 -18.62
N TYR A 63 -9.25 1.16 -19.51
CA TYR A 63 -10.53 0.46 -19.43
C TYR A 63 -10.43 -0.81 -18.58
N ASP A 64 -11.47 -1.08 -17.80
CA ASP A 64 -11.61 -2.32 -17.01
C ASP A 64 -12.99 -2.92 -17.26
N ALA A 65 -13.05 -4.01 -18.02
CA ALA A 65 -14.29 -4.68 -18.42
C ALA A 65 -15.05 -5.33 -17.24
N LEU A 66 -14.40 -5.52 -16.09
CA LEU A 66 -14.98 -6.23 -14.94
C LEU A 66 -15.18 -5.33 -13.72
N SER A 67 -14.72 -4.08 -13.76
CA SER A 67 -14.86 -3.14 -12.64
C SER A 67 -16.07 -2.20 -12.80
N PRO A 68 -16.78 -1.86 -11.71
CA PRO A 68 -17.71 -0.74 -11.69
C PRO A 68 -17.03 0.59 -12.05
N ILE A 69 -15.74 0.74 -11.74
CA ILE A 69 -14.91 1.83 -12.24
C ILE A 69 -14.43 1.41 -13.64
N ARG A 70 -15.29 1.65 -14.62
CA ARG A 70 -15.11 1.22 -16.02
C ARG A 70 -13.89 1.83 -16.69
N VAL A 71 -13.61 3.10 -16.40
CA VAL A 71 -12.40 3.78 -16.90
C VAL A 71 -11.71 4.51 -15.76
N ARG A 72 -10.40 4.31 -15.67
CA ARG A 72 -9.51 5.10 -14.83
C ARG A 72 -8.80 6.13 -15.71
N VAL A 73 -9.16 7.40 -15.54
CA VAL A 73 -8.66 8.52 -16.34
C VAL A 73 -7.17 8.69 -16.11
N LEU A 74 -6.42 8.75 -17.21
CA LEU A 74 -4.99 9.03 -17.23
C LEU A 74 -4.72 10.48 -17.60
N HIS A 75 -5.54 11.05 -18.50
CA HIS A 75 -5.32 12.36 -19.07
C HIS A 75 -6.66 12.98 -19.51
N HIS A 76 -6.80 14.29 -19.39
CA HIS A 76 -7.95 15.06 -19.90
C HIS A 76 -7.45 16.38 -20.49
N GLY A 77 -8.27 17.04 -21.32
CA GLY A 77 -7.89 18.28 -21.99
C GLY A 77 -7.55 18.06 -23.46
N LYS A 78 -6.32 18.38 -23.90
CA LYS A 78 -5.92 18.18 -25.31
C LYS A 78 -5.58 16.71 -25.60
N PRO A 79 -5.88 16.16 -26.79
CA PRO A 79 -5.48 14.80 -27.16
C PRO A 79 -3.98 14.57 -27.00
N VAL A 80 -3.60 13.37 -26.54
CA VAL A 80 -2.21 12.91 -26.43
C VAL A 80 -2.05 11.51 -27.00
N THR A 81 -0.84 11.18 -27.44
CA THR A 81 -0.46 9.81 -27.78
C THR A 81 0.26 9.20 -26.57
N ALA A 82 -0.32 8.18 -25.96
CA ALA A 82 0.28 7.46 -24.84
C ALA A 82 1.21 6.34 -25.34
N ASP A 83 2.27 6.74 -26.03
CA ASP A 83 3.36 5.85 -26.44
C ASP A 83 4.37 5.62 -25.30
N ASP A 84 5.41 4.83 -25.58
CA ASP A 84 6.46 4.49 -24.61
C ASP A 84 7.17 5.74 -24.04
N ALA A 85 7.46 6.73 -24.89
CA ALA A 85 8.08 7.98 -24.45
C ALA A 85 7.19 8.76 -23.47
N TRP A 86 5.87 8.80 -23.73
CA TRP A 86 4.91 9.43 -22.82
C TRP A 86 4.88 8.74 -21.44
N TRP A 87 4.85 7.41 -21.41
CA TRP A 87 4.85 6.65 -20.15
C TRP A 87 6.14 6.84 -19.35
N ARG A 88 7.28 6.83 -20.02
CA ARG A 88 8.59 7.08 -19.41
C ARG A 88 8.69 8.49 -18.85
N ALA A 89 8.31 9.50 -19.62
CA ALA A 89 8.29 10.89 -19.17
C ALA A 89 7.37 11.06 -17.95
N ARG A 90 6.20 10.42 -17.97
CA ARG A 90 5.27 10.40 -16.85
C ARG A 90 5.89 9.78 -15.60
N LEU A 91 6.52 8.61 -15.72
CA LEU A 91 7.16 7.93 -14.59
C LEU A 91 8.26 8.81 -13.98
N GLN A 92 9.13 9.37 -14.81
CA GLN A 92 10.20 10.25 -14.36
C GLN A 92 9.65 11.47 -13.60
N ALA A 93 8.63 12.13 -14.16
CA ALA A 93 7.96 13.25 -13.48
C ALA A 93 7.32 12.83 -12.14
N THR A 94 6.73 11.63 -12.05
CA THR A 94 6.15 11.11 -10.80
C THR A 94 7.22 10.84 -9.74
N LEU A 95 8.34 10.23 -10.12
CA LEU A 95 9.44 9.90 -9.20
C LEU A 95 10.17 11.16 -8.73
N ALA A 96 10.37 12.14 -9.62
CA ALA A 96 11.02 13.41 -9.30
C ALA A 96 10.31 14.18 -8.18
N ARG A 97 8.99 14.00 -7.99
CA ARG A 97 8.24 14.61 -6.87
C ARG A 97 8.73 14.17 -5.49
N ARG A 98 9.50 13.08 -5.39
CA ARG A 98 10.06 12.58 -4.13
C ARG A 98 11.46 13.11 -3.86
N ALA A 99 12.08 13.78 -4.83
CA ALA A 99 13.41 14.33 -4.68
C ALA A 99 13.43 15.35 -3.52
N GLY A 100 14.40 15.19 -2.60
CA GLY A 100 14.57 16.08 -1.47
C GLY A 100 13.56 15.93 -0.32
N LEU A 101 12.56 15.04 -0.42
CA LEU A 101 11.60 14.83 0.68
C LEU A 101 12.18 14.04 1.86
N PHE A 102 13.21 13.22 1.60
CA PHE A 102 13.77 12.28 2.57
C PHE A 102 15.29 12.34 2.53
N ASP A 103 15.91 12.24 3.71
CA ASP A 103 17.35 12.12 3.89
C ASP A 103 17.77 10.65 3.99
N ALA A 104 19.06 10.41 4.27
CA ALA A 104 19.61 9.07 4.45
C ALA A 104 19.00 8.30 5.64
N GLN A 105 18.30 8.98 6.55
CA GLN A 105 17.64 8.38 7.71
C GLN A 105 16.24 7.87 7.38
N THR A 106 15.75 8.05 6.15
CA THR A 106 14.44 7.54 5.71
C THR A 106 14.57 6.83 4.36
N THR A 107 14.78 5.52 4.42
CA THR A 107 14.90 4.65 3.23
C THR A 107 13.62 3.87 2.92
N GLY A 108 12.59 3.97 3.76
CA GLY A 108 11.24 3.46 3.49
C GLY A 108 10.25 4.57 3.19
N TYR A 109 9.66 4.62 1.99
CA TYR A 109 8.65 5.62 1.60
C TYR A 109 7.88 5.24 0.32
N ARG A 110 6.75 5.92 0.07
CA ARG A 110 5.94 5.75 -1.13
C ARG A 110 6.47 6.54 -2.32
N CYS A 111 6.84 5.84 -3.39
CA CYS A 111 7.31 6.40 -4.65
C CYS A 111 6.17 6.72 -5.62
N ILE A 112 5.07 5.97 -5.62
CA ILE A 112 3.88 6.21 -6.47
C ILE A 112 2.62 5.95 -5.64
N SER A 113 1.68 6.90 -5.68
CA SER A 113 0.45 6.89 -4.88
C SER A 113 -0.81 6.97 -5.75
N GLY A 114 -1.03 5.96 -6.60
CA GLY A 114 -2.31 5.77 -7.27
C GLY A 114 -2.72 6.94 -8.17
N GLU A 115 -4.01 7.24 -8.12
CA GLU A 115 -4.68 8.34 -8.81
C GLU A 115 -3.98 9.70 -8.57
N SER A 116 -3.52 9.98 -7.34
CA SER A 116 -2.87 11.25 -6.98
C SER A 116 -1.57 11.51 -7.76
N ASP A 117 -0.94 10.45 -8.25
CA ASP A 117 0.26 10.53 -9.09
C ASP A 117 0.00 10.25 -10.58
N GLY A 118 -1.27 10.04 -10.96
CA GLY A 118 -1.64 9.66 -12.32
C GLY A 118 -1.41 8.19 -12.65
N TRP A 119 -1.22 7.34 -11.64
CA TRP A 119 -1.05 5.89 -11.81
C TRP A 119 -2.22 5.15 -11.17
N PRO A 120 -3.45 5.31 -11.69
CA PRO A 120 -4.66 4.94 -10.98
C PRO A 120 -4.69 3.44 -10.63
N GLY A 121 -4.91 3.11 -9.35
CA GLY A 121 -4.86 1.72 -8.87
C GLY A 121 -3.47 1.07 -8.86
N LEU A 122 -2.38 1.84 -9.00
CA LEU A 122 -0.99 1.38 -8.89
C LEU A 122 -0.26 2.14 -7.79
N VAL A 123 0.39 1.39 -6.91
CA VAL A 123 1.24 1.93 -5.84
C VAL A 123 2.64 1.36 -5.99
N LEU A 124 3.65 2.16 -5.68
CA LEU A 124 5.03 1.72 -5.57
C LEU A 124 5.59 2.20 -4.23
N ASP A 125 5.90 1.26 -3.34
CA ASP A 125 6.55 1.55 -2.07
C ASP A 125 8.02 1.09 -2.12
N ARG A 126 8.91 1.86 -1.50
CA ARG A 126 10.33 1.53 -1.33
C ARG A 126 10.57 1.14 0.12
N TYR A 127 11.38 0.10 0.31
CA TYR A 127 11.97 -0.35 1.56
C TYR A 127 13.45 -0.59 1.30
N ASP A 128 14.27 0.41 1.60
CA ASP A 128 15.70 0.41 1.28
C ASP A 128 15.96 0.13 -0.21
N THR A 129 16.57 -1.01 -0.56
CA THR A 129 16.85 -1.45 -1.94
C THR A 129 15.75 -2.34 -2.54
N THR A 130 14.66 -2.58 -1.81
CA THR A 130 13.50 -3.34 -2.28
C THR A 130 12.34 -2.42 -2.61
N PHE A 131 11.75 -2.60 -3.79
CA PHE A 131 10.54 -1.92 -4.23
C PHE A 131 9.38 -2.91 -4.28
N VAL A 132 8.20 -2.45 -3.87
CA VAL A 132 6.96 -3.24 -3.89
C VAL A 132 5.94 -2.55 -4.77
N LEU A 133 5.72 -3.12 -5.96
CA LEU A 133 4.69 -2.70 -6.91
C LEU A 133 3.38 -3.35 -6.48
N LYS A 134 2.40 -2.55 -6.06
CA LYS A 134 1.07 -3.04 -5.70
C LYS A 134 0.01 -2.61 -6.70
N LEU A 135 -0.69 -3.59 -7.26
CA LEU A 135 -1.80 -3.38 -8.18
C LEU A 135 -3.13 -3.62 -7.47
N TYR A 136 -4.01 -2.61 -7.51
CA TYR A 136 -5.37 -2.66 -6.99
C TYR A 136 -6.43 -2.90 -8.06
N SER A 137 -6.05 -2.79 -9.34
CA SER A 137 -6.96 -2.94 -10.49
C SER A 137 -6.29 -3.75 -11.59
N ALA A 138 -7.11 -4.47 -12.35
CA ALA A 138 -6.68 -5.33 -13.43
C ALA A 138 -6.09 -4.55 -14.62
N VAL A 139 -6.35 -3.24 -14.70
CA VAL A 139 -5.90 -2.39 -15.82
C VAL A 139 -4.41 -2.40 -16.09
N TRP A 140 -3.58 -2.76 -15.10
CA TRP A 140 -2.13 -2.79 -15.24
C TRP A 140 -1.57 -4.17 -15.57
N LEU A 141 -2.36 -5.24 -15.42
CA LEU A 141 -1.89 -6.62 -15.63
C LEU A 141 -1.27 -6.84 -17.02
N PRO A 142 -1.86 -6.37 -18.14
CA PRO A 142 -1.26 -6.56 -19.46
C PRO A 142 0.07 -5.81 -19.65
N ARG A 143 0.34 -4.79 -18.84
CA ARG A 143 1.51 -3.91 -18.96
C ARG A 143 2.56 -4.15 -17.88
N VAL A 144 2.44 -5.20 -17.07
CA VAL A 144 3.42 -5.45 -15.99
C VAL A 144 4.84 -5.58 -16.53
N GLY A 145 5.04 -6.21 -17.69
CA GLY A 145 6.35 -6.27 -18.34
C GLY A 145 6.93 -4.90 -18.68
N GLU A 146 6.14 -4.02 -19.31
CA GLU A 146 6.53 -2.63 -19.61
C GLU A 146 6.84 -1.85 -18.32
N ILE A 147 6.00 -1.98 -17.29
CA ILE A 147 6.20 -1.32 -15.99
C ILE A 147 7.52 -1.78 -15.36
N VAL A 148 7.81 -3.09 -15.36
CA VAL A 148 9.07 -3.64 -14.84
C VAL A 148 10.26 -3.05 -15.59
N GLN A 149 10.18 -2.93 -16.92
CA GLN A 149 11.22 -2.31 -17.72
C GLN A 149 11.41 -0.83 -17.34
N TRP A 150 10.35 -0.02 -17.37
CA TRP A 150 10.43 1.41 -17.05
C TRP A 150 10.96 1.66 -15.64
N LEU A 151 10.50 0.89 -14.65
CA LEU A 151 11.00 0.97 -13.28
C LEU A 151 12.45 0.53 -13.17
N SER A 152 12.87 -0.47 -13.96
CA SER A 152 14.25 -0.96 -13.92
C SER A 152 15.25 0.06 -14.41
N GLU A 153 14.86 0.86 -15.39
CA GLU A 153 15.67 1.94 -15.94
C GLU A 153 15.64 3.20 -15.06
N ALA A 154 14.51 3.48 -14.40
CA ALA A 154 14.32 4.68 -13.59
C ALA A 154 14.83 4.58 -12.14
N LEU A 155 14.97 3.36 -11.61
CA LEU A 155 15.32 3.11 -10.22
C LEU A 155 16.69 2.45 -10.08
N PRO A 156 17.38 2.64 -8.94
CA PRO A 156 18.63 1.94 -8.68
C PRO A 156 18.44 0.41 -8.73
N PRO A 157 19.55 -0.34 -8.96
CA PRO A 157 19.55 -1.79 -8.86
C PRO A 157 18.97 -2.25 -7.52
N GLY A 158 18.21 -3.33 -7.55
CA GLY A 158 17.54 -3.85 -6.37
C GLY A 158 16.37 -4.74 -6.72
N ARG A 159 15.60 -5.09 -5.69
CA ARG A 159 14.49 -6.04 -5.80
C ARG A 159 13.19 -5.35 -6.20
N LEU A 160 12.39 -5.99 -7.04
CA LEU A 160 11.01 -5.57 -7.32
C LEU A 160 10.05 -6.72 -7.01
N VAL A 161 9.14 -6.50 -6.07
CA VAL A 161 8.11 -7.47 -5.66
C VAL A 161 6.74 -7.00 -6.12
N LEU A 162 5.97 -7.90 -6.71
CA LEU A 162 4.57 -7.68 -7.08
C LEU A 162 3.66 -8.03 -5.91
N ARG A 163 2.73 -7.12 -5.59
CA ARG A 163 1.59 -7.38 -4.71
C ARG A 163 0.29 -7.09 -5.45
N LEU A 164 -0.71 -7.93 -5.21
CA LEU A 164 -2.00 -7.91 -5.90
C LEU A 164 -3.12 -7.85 -4.89
N SER A 165 -4.08 -6.94 -5.11
CA SER A 165 -5.33 -6.97 -4.35
C SER A 165 -6.10 -8.26 -4.62
N ARG A 166 -6.73 -8.81 -3.57
CA ARG A 166 -7.40 -10.12 -3.61
C ARG A 166 -8.37 -10.28 -4.79
N ASN A 167 -9.08 -9.22 -5.14
CA ASN A 167 -10.07 -9.20 -6.22
C ASN A 167 -9.49 -9.35 -7.63
N ILE A 168 -8.17 -9.19 -7.83
CA ILE A 168 -7.53 -9.34 -9.15
C ILE A 168 -6.59 -10.55 -9.22
N GLN A 169 -6.35 -11.25 -8.12
CA GLN A 169 -5.38 -12.36 -8.07
C GLN A 169 -5.75 -13.51 -9.02
N SER A 170 -7.02 -13.93 -9.04
CA SER A 170 -7.45 -15.04 -9.92
C SER A 170 -7.27 -14.71 -11.40
N LEU A 171 -7.56 -13.46 -11.80
CA LEU A 171 -7.37 -12.99 -13.18
C LEU A 171 -5.87 -12.91 -13.53
N ALA A 172 -5.07 -12.34 -12.63
CA ALA A 172 -3.62 -12.22 -12.80
C ALA A 172 -2.93 -13.58 -12.99
N GLU A 173 -3.35 -14.59 -12.22
CA GLU A 173 -2.78 -15.94 -12.32
C GLU A 173 -3.20 -16.64 -13.62
N LYS A 174 -4.50 -16.63 -13.95
CA LYS A 174 -5.04 -17.34 -15.11
C LYS A 174 -4.58 -16.76 -16.44
N ASP A 175 -4.62 -15.43 -16.57
CA ASP A 175 -4.50 -14.77 -17.87
C ASP A 175 -3.10 -14.19 -18.09
N PHE A 176 -2.32 -13.98 -17.01
CA PHE A 176 -1.01 -13.32 -17.07
C PHE A 176 0.11 -14.08 -16.37
N SER A 177 -0.17 -15.25 -15.77
CA SER A 177 0.82 -16.03 -14.99
C SER A 177 1.51 -15.23 -13.87
N LEU A 178 0.80 -14.25 -13.31
CA LEU A 178 1.26 -13.39 -12.23
C LEU A 178 0.67 -13.82 -10.89
N ARG A 179 1.50 -13.82 -9.83
CA ARG A 179 1.07 -14.23 -8.47
C ARG A 179 1.35 -13.15 -7.43
N ASP A 180 0.51 -13.08 -6.39
CA ASP A 180 0.76 -12.19 -5.25
C ASP A 180 2.06 -12.61 -4.54
N GLY A 181 2.93 -11.64 -4.25
CA GLY A 181 4.24 -11.88 -3.65
C GLY A 181 5.32 -12.33 -4.65
N GLN A 182 5.03 -12.35 -5.96
CA GLN A 182 6.02 -12.70 -6.98
C GLN A 182 7.16 -11.69 -7.04
N VAL A 183 8.39 -12.18 -7.17
CA VAL A 183 9.56 -11.34 -7.42
C VAL A 183 9.69 -11.13 -8.93
N LEU A 184 9.59 -9.88 -9.38
CA LEU A 184 9.68 -9.49 -10.79
C LEU A 184 11.12 -9.14 -11.21
N ARG A 185 11.98 -8.77 -10.25
CA ARG A 185 13.39 -8.45 -10.47
C ARG A 185 14.21 -8.73 -9.20
N GLY A 186 15.41 -9.27 -9.37
CA GLY A 186 16.33 -9.63 -8.28
C GLY A 186 15.95 -10.92 -7.56
N ASP A 187 16.70 -11.28 -6.53
CA ASP A 187 16.49 -12.53 -5.78
C ASP A 187 15.31 -12.42 -4.83
N ALA A 188 14.73 -13.54 -4.40
CA ALA A 188 13.73 -13.51 -3.33
C ALA A 188 14.33 -13.03 -1.99
N PRO A 189 13.57 -12.28 -1.16
CA PRO A 189 14.05 -11.92 0.16
C PRO A 189 14.09 -13.16 1.05
N ALA A 190 15.19 -13.34 1.80
CA ALA A 190 15.34 -14.45 2.76
C ALA A 190 14.48 -14.26 4.03
N GLY A 191 13.90 -13.08 4.23
CA GLY A 191 13.06 -12.71 5.36
C GLY A 191 12.55 -11.27 5.22
N PRO A 192 12.04 -10.65 6.29
CA PRO A 192 11.61 -9.27 6.26
C PRO A 192 12.72 -8.32 5.78
N VAL A 193 12.34 -7.32 4.99
CA VAL A 193 13.26 -6.31 4.48
C VAL A 193 13.44 -5.21 5.52
N VAL A 194 14.69 -4.97 5.91
CA VAL A 194 15.05 -3.89 6.84
C VAL A 194 15.11 -2.56 6.10
N PHE A 195 14.56 -1.51 6.69
CA PHE A 195 14.63 -0.14 6.18
C PHE A 195 14.67 0.88 7.33
N LEU A 196 14.94 2.13 7.00
CA LEU A 196 14.95 3.24 7.95
C LEU A 196 13.72 4.14 7.78
N GLU A 197 13.17 4.60 8.89
CA GLU A 197 12.21 5.70 8.95
C GLU A 197 12.60 6.68 10.06
N THR A 198 12.99 7.89 9.68
CA THR A 198 13.49 8.92 10.61
C THR A 198 14.60 8.39 11.53
N GLY A 199 15.46 7.49 11.06
CA GLY A 199 16.58 6.91 11.81
C GLY A 199 16.21 5.69 12.67
N ILE A 200 14.93 5.28 12.72
CA ILE A 200 14.52 4.02 13.35
C ILE A 200 14.55 2.90 12.32
N ARG A 201 15.12 1.75 12.69
CA ARG A 201 15.11 0.53 11.86
C ARG A 201 13.77 -0.18 12.00
N PHE A 202 13.16 -0.50 10.87
CA PHE A 202 11.93 -1.26 10.75
C PHE A 202 12.11 -2.45 9.82
N GLU A 203 11.21 -3.42 9.94
CA GLU A 203 11.14 -4.60 9.08
C GLU A 203 9.80 -4.62 8.32
N ALA A 204 9.85 -4.93 7.03
CA ALA A 204 8.68 -5.09 6.16
C ALA A 204 8.59 -6.52 5.60
N GLU A 205 7.47 -7.19 5.83
CA GLU A 205 7.17 -8.50 5.22
C GLU A 205 6.57 -8.30 3.82
N VAL A 206 7.44 -8.13 2.83
CA VAL A 206 7.06 -7.66 1.48
C VAL A 206 6.35 -8.72 0.64
N ILE A 207 6.51 -10.00 0.93
CA ILE A 207 5.92 -11.10 0.15
C ILE A 207 4.50 -11.38 0.60
N ARG A 208 4.29 -11.55 1.92
CA ARG A 208 2.99 -12.01 2.47
C ARG A 208 2.31 -11.00 3.38
N GLY A 209 3.01 -9.94 3.79
CA GLY A 209 2.56 -9.01 4.80
C GLY A 209 1.38 -8.15 4.34
N GLN A 210 0.73 -7.48 5.28
CA GLN A 210 -0.37 -6.57 4.96
C GLN A 210 0.10 -5.40 4.08
N LYS A 211 -0.81 -4.84 3.27
CA LYS A 211 -0.54 -3.76 2.31
C LYS A 211 0.61 -4.12 1.35
N THR A 212 1.78 -3.53 1.55
CA THR A 212 3.04 -3.73 0.81
C THR A 212 4.15 -4.26 1.73
N GLY A 213 3.83 -4.56 2.99
CA GLY A 213 4.76 -5.02 4.02
C GLY A 213 4.80 -4.12 5.25
N PHE A 214 4.38 -2.85 5.15
CA PHE A 214 4.35 -1.90 6.27
C PHE A 214 3.33 -0.76 6.06
N PHE A 215 3.05 0.00 7.12
CA PHE A 215 2.18 1.19 7.11
C PHE A 215 3.01 2.48 7.04
N LEU A 216 3.52 2.79 5.84
CA LEU A 216 4.32 4.00 5.59
C LEU A 216 3.50 5.30 5.72
N ASP A 217 2.18 5.23 5.53
CA ASP A 217 1.24 6.33 5.69
C ASP A 217 1.12 6.84 7.14
N GLN A 218 1.55 6.05 8.11
CA GLN A 218 1.49 6.38 9.54
C GLN A 218 2.73 7.13 10.06
N ARG A 219 3.70 7.49 9.21
CA ARG A 219 4.97 8.13 9.64
C ARG A 219 4.76 9.40 10.46
N GLU A 220 4.00 10.35 9.95
CA GLU A 220 3.81 11.63 10.65
C GLU A 220 2.98 11.46 11.93
N ASN A 221 2.07 10.47 11.95
CA ASN A 221 1.36 10.10 13.18
C ASN A 221 2.32 9.49 14.22
N ARG A 222 3.26 8.65 13.80
CA ARG A 222 4.31 8.12 14.68
C ARG A 222 5.19 9.23 15.25
N ARG A 223 5.63 10.19 14.42
CA ARG A 223 6.34 11.41 14.88
C ARG A 223 5.53 12.23 15.86
N ARG A 224 4.22 12.36 15.63
CA ARG A 224 3.32 13.06 16.56
C ARG A 224 3.27 12.39 17.92
N VAL A 225 3.21 11.05 17.96
CA VAL A 225 3.25 10.28 19.21
C VAL A 225 4.58 10.46 19.93
N GLU A 226 5.70 10.45 19.22
CA GLU A 226 7.03 10.73 19.80
C GLU A 226 7.07 12.07 20.54
N MET A 227 6.57 13.15 19.93
CA MET A 227 6.50 14.48 20.57
C MET A 227 5.61 14.52 21.82
N LEU A 228 4.69 13.57 21.95
CA LEU A 228 3.74 13.48 23.06
C LEU A 228 4.17 12.46 24.13
N ALA A 229 5.29 11.75 23.96
CA ALA A 229 5.58 10.58 24.78
C ALA A 229 6.32 10.88 26.10
N ALA A 230 7.05 11.98 26.18
CA ALA A 230 7.95 12.29 27.29
C ALA A 230 7.30 12.09 28.67
N GLY A 231 7.87 11.18 29.47
CA GLY A 231 7.47 10.89 30.85
C GLY A 231 6.12 10.18 31.01
N ARG A 232 5.48 9.71 29.93
CA ARG A 232 4.16 9.06 29.96
C ARG A 232 4.25 7.53 29.86
N ASP A 233 3.26 6.84 30.42
CA ASP A 233 3.00 5.43 30.09
C ASP A 233 2.11 5.37 28.85
N VAL A 234 2.53 4.65 27.82
CA VAL A 234 1.86 4.62 26.51
C VAL A 234 1.28 3.25 26.26
N LEU A 235 -0.03 3.18 26.01
CA LEU A 235 -0.70 1.99 25.49
C LEU A 235 -0.84 2.12 23.96
N ASN A 236 -0.28 1.17 23.23
CA ASN A 236 -0.41 1.04 21.79
C ASN A 236 -1.36 -0.13 21.49
N ALA A 237 -2.64 0.19 21.27
CA ALA A 237 -3.66 -0.80 20.92
C ALA A 237 -3.66 -1.05 19.40
N PHE A 238 -3.81 -2.33 19.00
CA PHE A 238 -3.62 -2.78 17.62
C PHE A 238 -2.22 -2.45 17.11
N SER A 239 -1.25 -2.75 17.97
CA SER A 239 0.14 -2.31 17.84
C SER A 239 0.84 -2.77 16.56
N PHE A 240 0.33 -3.80 15.89
CA PHE A 240 0.96 -4.46 14.75
C PHE A 240 2.41 -4.83 15.09
N SER A 241 3.39 -4.24 14.42
CA SER A 241 4.83 -4.43 14.68
C SER A 241 5.40 -3.47 15.75
N GLY A 242 4.55 -2.74 16.48
CA GLY A 242 4.95 -1.86 17.58
C GLY A 242 5.46 -0.48 17.15
N GLY A 243 5.17 -0.03 15.91
CA GLY A 243 5.80 1.16 15.35
C GLY A 243 5.55 2.46 16.14
N PHE A 244 4.36 2.63 16.72
CA PHE A 244 4.09 3.77 17.61
C PHE A 244 4.87 3.69 18.92
N SER A 245 5.00 2.50 19.51
CA SER A 245 5.77 2.28 20.73
C SER A 245 7.26 2.54 20.55
N LEU A 246 7.83 2.28 19.38
CA LEU A 246 9.22 2.63 19.07
C LEU A 246 9.43 4.15 19.09
N TYR A 247 8.54 4.89 18.44
CA TYR A 247 8.57 6.36 18.44
C TYR A 247 8.30 6.92 19.84
N ALA A 248 7.36 6.35 20.59
CA ALA A 248 7.08 6.75 21.97
C ALA A 248 8.29 6.54 22.88
N ALA A 249 8.95 5.39 22.79
CA ALA A 249 10.15 5.10 23.57
C ALA A 249 11.30 6.07 23.23
N ARG A 250 11.52 6.35 21.94
CA ARG A 250 12.53 7.35 21.52
C ARG A 250 12.18 8.76 22.01
N GLY A 251 10.90 9.12 22.04
CA GLY A 251 10.38 10.36 22.62
C GLY A 251 10.39 10.44 24.14
N GLY A 252 10.93 9.44 24.84
CA GLY A 252 11.10 9.46 26.29
C GLY A 252 9.90 8.97 27.10
N ALA A 253 9.04 8.10 26.54
CA ALA A 253 8.02 7.40 27.33
C ALA A 253 8.61 6.70 28.56
N ARG A 254 7.90 6.74 29.68
CA ARG A 254 8.24 5.98 30.90
C ARG A 254 8.07 4.47 30.66
N SER A 255 6.99 4.09 29.99
CA SER A 255 6.75 2.71 29.57
C SER A 255 5.91 2.66 28.30
N THR A 256 6.00 1.54 27.57
CA THR A 256 5.16 1.26 26.41
C THR A 256 4.57 -0.14 26.54
N THR A 257 3.24 -0.25 26.38
CA THR A 257 2.52 -1.52 26.34
C THR A 257 1.90 -1.71 24.96
N ASP A 258 2.30 -2.77 24.27
CA ASP A 258 1.79 -3.14 22.95
C ASP A 258 0.70 -4.21 23.09
N LEU A 259 -0.49 -3.95 22.53
CA LEU A 259 -1.62 -4.88 22.50
C LEU A 259 -1.99 -5.21 21.05
N ASP A 260 -1.95 -6.49 20.66
CA ASP A 260 -2.37 -6.93 19.32
C ASP A 260 -3.05 -8.30 19.31
N GLY A 261 -3.89 -8.54 18.29
CA GLY A 261 -4.59 -9.81 18.06
C GLY A 261 -3.85 -10.78 17.13
N HIS A 262 -2.86 -10.32 16.37
CA HIS A 262 -2.10 -11.13 15.43
C HIS A 262 -0.86 -11.73 16.10
N ARG A 263 -0.92 -13.04 16.37
CA ARG A 263 0.10 -13.79 17.10
C ARG A 263 1.45 -13.94 16.37
N GLU A 264 1.46 -13.70 15.06
CA GLU A 264 2.62 -13.94 14.18
C GLU A 264 3.48 -12.69 13.91
N LEU A 265 3.12 -11.54 14.49
CA LEU A 265 3.88 -10.31 14.28
C LEU A 265 5.08 -10.26 15.21
N ARG A 266 6.28 -10.33 14.62
CA ARG A 266 7.51 -10.00 15.35
C ARG A 266 7.55 -8.49 15.58
N PRO A 267 7.76 -8.02 16.82
CA PRO A 267 8.00 -6.60 17.07
C PRO A 267 9.17 -6.13 16.22
N ALA A 268 9.08 -4.94 15.64
CA ALA A 268 10.21 -4.33 14.96
C ALA A 268 11.40 -4.26 15.94
N GLN A 269 12.57 -4.75 15.53
CA GLN A 269 13.73 -4.81 16.39
C GLN A 269 14.19 -3.40 16.78
N ARG A 270 14.29 -3.13 18.08
CA ARG A 270 14.99 -1.96 18.61
C ARG A 270 16.49 -2.13 18.34
N SER A 271 17.00 -1.63 17.22
CA SER A 271 18.45 -1.52 17.07
C SER A 271 18.94 -0.40 17.99
N GLY A 272 19.49 -0.81 19.12
CA GLY A 272 20.07 0.07 20.13
C GLY A 272 21.36 0.68 19.63
N GLU A 273 21.41 2.01 19.67
CA GLU A 273 22.63 2.82 19.90
C GLU A 273 22.25 4.29 20.22
N ALA A 274 21.02 4.74 19.92
CA ALA A 274 20.57 6.11 20.23
C ALA A 274 19.47 6.23 21.30
N VAL A 275 18.97 5.13 21.88
CA VAL A 275 18.10 5.23 23.06
C VAL A 275 19.00 5.08 24.27
N HIS A 276 19.33 6.20 24.92
CA HIS A 276 19.88 6.22 26.27
C HIS A 276 19.12 5.17 27.10
N ARG A 277 19.79 4.05 27.43
CA ARG A 277 19.27 3.11 28.40
C ARG A 277 19.24 3.83 29.73
N ASN A 278 18.12 4.48 30.02
CA ASN A 278 17.78 4.82 31.39
C ASN A 278 17.36 3.50 32.05
N PRO A 279 18.09 2.99 33.05
CA PRO A 279 17.71 1.76 33.73
C PRO A 279 16.39 2.02 34.47
N GLY A 280 15.27 1.62 33.86
CA GLY A 280 13.93 1.85 34.38
C GLY A 280 12.79 1.84 33.34
N GLN A 281 13.07 1.92 32.04
CA GLN A 281 12.01 1.86 31.02
C GLN A 281 11.53 0.43 30.76
N GLY A 282 10.30 0.12 31.16
CA GLY A 282 9.64 -1.16 30.89
C GLY A 282 8.99 -1.21 29.50
N HIS A 283 9.27 -2.25 28.73
CA HIS A 283 8.50 -2.63 27.53
C HIS A 283 7.71 -3.90 27.85
N ARG A 284 6.40 -3.90 27.56
CA ARG A 284 5.54 -5.07 27.77
C ARG A 284 4.73 -5.33 26.50
N LEU A 285 4.86 -6.53 25.94
CA LEU A 285 4.01 -7.02 24.85
C LEU A 285 2.90 -7.89 25.43
N GLN A 286 1.64 -7.61 25.09
CA GLN A 286 0.48 -8.39 25.49
C GLN A 286 -0.34 -8.79 24.26
N SER A 287 -0.74 -10.06 24.20
CA SER A 287 -1.67 -10.52 23.16
C SER A 287 -3.12 -10.29 23.62
N ALA A 288 -3.98 -9.80 22.73
CA ALA A 288 -5.38 -9.51 23.04
C ALA A 288 -6.18 -10.75 23.48
N GLY A 289 -5.72 -11.96 23.12
CA GLY A 289 -6.28 -13.22 23.62
C GLY A 289 -6.06 -13.47 25.12
N ALA A 290 -5.20 -12.69 25.79
CA ALA A 290 -4.95 -12.81 27.22
C ALA A 290 -5.91 -11.96 28.09
N LEU A 291 -6.73 -11.08 27.48
CA LEU A 291 -7.64 -10.20 28.22
C LEU A 291 -8.92 -10.90 28.74
N HIS A 292 -9.12 -12.20 28.45
CA HIS A 292 -10.34 -12.91 28.86
C HIS A 292 -10.17 -13.97 29.97
N ARG A 293 -9.03 -14.01 30.68
CA ARG A 293 -8.90 -14.81 31.91
C ARG A 293 -8.12 -14.05 32.97
N GLY A 294 -8.84 -13.36 33.86
CA GLY A 294 -8.21 -12.73 35.02
C GLY A 294 -9.03 -11.66 35.73
N THR A 295 -10.34 -11.84 35.88
CA THR A 295 -11.12 -11.10 36.87
C THR A 295 -11.80 -12.10 37.80
N HIS A 296 -11.12 -12.48 38.87
CA HIS A 296 -11.80 -12.72 40.13
C HIS A 296 -11.04 -11.97 41.23
N GLN A 297 -11.81 -11.10 41.88
CA GLN A 297 -11.43 -10.16 42.92
C GLN A 297 -10.77 -10.83 44.13
N ALA A 298 -9.86 -10.10 44.75
CA ALA A 298 -9.58 -10.22 46.18
C ALA A 298 -10.61 -9.40 46.97
N ALA A 299 -11.26 -10.04 47.96
CA ALA A 299 -12.02 -9.51 49.09
C ALA A 299 -12.74 -10.73 49.70
N GLU A 300 -12.78 -11.10 50.98
CA GLU A 300 -12.40 -10.61 52.32
C GLU A 300 -12.28 -11.91 53.15
N GLY A 301 -11.37 -12.06 54.12
CA GLY A 301 -11.68 -11.75 55.52
C GLY A 301 -11.78 -13.02 56.40
N LEU A 302 -10.95 -13.04 57.45
CA LEU A 302 -11.21 -13.62 58.78
C LEU A 302 -11.19 -15.17 59.00
N VAL A 303 -10.29 -15.56 59.92
CA VAL A 303 -10.41 -16.64 60.94
C VAL A 303 -10.43 -18.07 60.35
N GLY A 304 -9.45 -18.94 60.58
CA GLY A 304 -8.95 -19.38 61.88
C GLY A 304 -9.30 -20.87 62.05
N HIS A 305 -8.28 -21.68 62.35
CA HIS A 305 -8.35 -23.03 62.93
C HIS A 305 -8.72 -24.26 62.09
N ARG A 306 -7.77 -25.21 62.16
CA ARG A 306 -7.80 -26.68 62.00
C ARG A 306 -9.18 -27.37 62.17
N ARG A 307 -9.44 -28.42 61.38
CA ARG A 307 -9.52 -29.87 61.78
C ARG A 307 -10.25 -30.72 60.72
N GLY A 308 -9.74 -31.94 60.50
CA GLY A 308 -10.45 -33.16 60.02
C GLY A 308 -10.97 -33.11 58.58
N GLY A 309 -10.99 -34.14 57.76
CA GLY A 309 -10.95 -35.58 57.99
C GLY A 309 -12.01 -36.24 57.09
N ALA A 310 -11.59 -37.22 56.29
CA ALA A 310 -12.36 -38.33 55.70
C ALA A 310 -13.55 -38.10 54.73
N GLU A 311 -13.50 -38.86 53.63
CA GLU A 311 -14.57 -39.66 52.96
C GLU A 311 -15.93 -38.97 52.68
N ARG A 312 -16.48 -38.95 51.46
CA ARG A 312 -16.71 -40.00 50.44
C ARG A 312 -16.94 -39.34 49.08
#